data_AF-A0A2N5ZA84-F1
#
_entry.id   AF-A0A2N5ZA84-F1
#
_cell.length_a   1.000
_cell.length_b   1.000
_cell.length_c   1.000
_cell.angle_alpha   90.00
_cell.angle_beta   90.00
_cell.angle_gamma   90.00
#
_symmetry.space_group_name_H-M   'P 1'
#
loop_
_entity.id
_entity.type
_entity.pdbx_description
1 polymer ?
#
loop_
_entity_poly.entity_id
_entity_poly.type
_entity_poly.pdbx_seq_one_letter_code
_entity_poly.pdbx_strand_id
1 'polypeptide(L)'
;MDIDGSISYPEDEVFKVEQKYQILNIANYCNECGNCTTFCPTKGAPYKEKPHMYVTKSSFDETDEGYYLDSKSGEPTLLNKDGGKLISLVDKGNSYQYETDLLCLELDKANFRVVSVNLKSTTSQQISIRKAAEMSVIMEGAKQLEYE
;
A
#
# COMPACT_ATOMS: atom_id res chain seq x y z
N MET A 1 -15.13 -18.25 5.30
CA MET A 1 -15.26 -19.57 4.65
C MET A 1 -16.64 -20.05 5.01
N ASP A 2 -17.51 -20.11 4.02
CA ASP A 2 -18.81 -20.73 4.19
C ASP A 2 -18.62 -22.24 4.42
N ILE A 3 -19.67 -22.90 4.92
CA ILE A 3 -19.68 -24.25 5.49
C ILE A 3 -19.23 -25.34 4.48
N ASP A 4 -18.98 -24.98 3.22
CA ASP A 4 -18.60 -25.83 2.10
C ASP A 4 -17.16 -25.62 1.58
N GLY A 5 -16.38 -24.69 2.16
CA GLY A 5 -15.04 -24.35 1.69
C GLY A 5 -15.01 -23.45 0.45
N SER A 6 -16.13 -22.83 0.08
CA SER A 6 -16.20 -21.89 -1.04
C SER A 6 -15.58 -20.52 -0.69
N ILE A 7 -14.94 -19.91 -1.70
CA ILE A 7 -14.43 -18.54 -1.64
C ILE A 7 -15.45 -17.66 -2.38
N SER A 8 -15.90 -16.59 -1.74
CA SER A 8 -16.79 -15.59 -2.33
C SER A 8 -16.12 -14.21 -2.35
N TYR A 9 -16.49 -13.40 -3.35
CA TYR A 9 -15.98 -12.03 -3.54
C TYR A 9 -17.15 -11.05 -3.52
N PRO A 10 -17.79 -10.83 -2.36
CA PRO A 10 -18.86 -9.86 -2.27
C PRO A 10 -18.32 -8.44 -2.50
N GLU A 11 -19.13 -7.57 -3.10
CA GLU A 11 -18.84 -6.15 -3.11
C GLU A 11 -18.94 -5.60 -1.67
N ASP A 12 -17.92 -4.86 -1.23
CA ASP A 12 -17.80 -4.34 0.14
C ASP A 12 -18.11 -2.83 0.16
N GLU A 13 -17.21 -2.01 -0.38
CA GLU A 13 -17.36 -0.56 -0.42
C GLU A 13 -16.82 0.07 -1.71
N VAL A 14 -17.24 1.31 -1.99
CA VAL A 14 -16.67 2.12 -3.07
C VAL A 14 -15.49 2.91 -2.51
N PHE A 15 -14.28 2.59 -2.96
CA PHE A 15 -13.09 3.37 -2.65
C PHE A 15 -13.09 4.71 -3.40
N LYS A 16 -12.93 5.83 -2.69
CA LYS A 16 -12.91 7.18 -3.26
C LYS A 16 -11.75 8.00 -2.71
N VAL A 17 -11.05 8.70 -3.60
CA VAL A 17 -10.01 9.67 -3.24
C VAL A 17 -10.61 11.07 -3.36
N GLU A 18 -11.20 11.57 -2.27
CA GLU A 18 -11.88 12.89 -2.27
C GLU A 18 -10.96 14.05 -1.91
N GLN A 19 -9.88 13.78 -1.16
CA GLN A 19 -8.92 14.81 -0.78
C GLN A 19 -8.08 15.21 -2.00
N LYS A 20 -8.10 16.49 -2.37
CA LYS A 20 -7.41 17.01 -3.56
C LYS A 20 -5.90 16.74 -3.56
N TYR A 21 -5.25 16.95 -2.42
CA TYR A 21 -3.79 16.76 -2.28
C TYR A 21 -3.51 15.48 -1.50
N GLN A 22 -2.76 14.56 -2.09
CA GLN A 22 -2.22 13.40 -1.39
C GLN A 22 -0.79 13.72 -0.99
N ILE A 23 -0.47 13.56 0.29
CA ILE A 23 0.83 13.96 0.86
C ILE A 23 1.55 12.69 1.33
N LEU A 24 2.78 12.52 0.86
CA LEU A 24 3.71 11.51 1.34
C LEU A 24 4.77 12.20 2.20
N ASN A 25 5.06 11.64 3.38
CA ASN A 25 6.18 12.07 4.19
C ASN A 25 7.43 11.33 3.71
N ILE A 26 8.49 12.04 3.32
CA ILE A 26 9.76 11.39 3.00
C ILE A 26 10.53 11.17 4.30
N ALA A 27 10.41 9.95 4.83
CA ALA A 27 10.86 9.59 6.17
C ALA A 27 12.36 9.82 6.37
N ASN A 28 13.16 9.57 5.34
CA ASN A 28 14.61 9.79 5.35
C ASN A 28 15.03 11.25 5.64
N TYR A 29 14.17 12.22 5.33
CA TYR A 29 14.43 13.65 5.57
C TYR A 29 13.59 14.21 6.72
N CYS A 30 12.85 13.35 7.42
CA CYS A 30 12.04 13.73 8.57
C CYS A 30 12.84 13.55 9.86
N ASN A 31 12.80 14.56 10.73
CA ASN A 31 13.38 14.51 12.08
C ASN A 31 12.30 14.66 13.17
N GLU A 32 11.04 14.48 12.80
CA GLU A 32 9.88 14.59 13.69
C GLU A 32 9.75 15.95 14.43
N CYS A 33 10.35 17.02 13.93
CA CYS A 33 10.28 18.35 14.57
C CYS A 33 8.87 18.98 14.56
N GLY A 34 7.92 18.40 13.82
CA GLY A 34 6.53 18.84 13.77
C GLY A 34 6.24 20.07 12.92
N ASN A 35 7.25 20.74 12.37
CA ASN A 35 7.08 21.97 11.58
C ASN A 35 6.14 21.78 10.37
N CYS A 36 6.15 20.59 9.76
CA CYS A 36 5.27 20.25 8.64
C CYS A 36 3.78 20.32 8.98
N THR A 37 3.39 20.26 10.26
CA THR A 37 1.99 20.36 10.69
C THR A 37 1.36 21.69 10.31
N THR A 38 2.09 22.80 10.53
CA THR A 38 1.61 24.16 10.25
C THR A 38 1.41 24.40 8.75
N PHE A 39 2.21 23.76 7.90
CA PHE A 39 2.20 23.96 6.46
C PHE A 39 1.36 22.93 5.70
N CYS A 40 0.80 21.94 6.40
CA CYS A 40 0.04 20.89 5.76
C CYS A 40 -1.26 21.45 5.15
N PRO A 41 -1.48 21.35 3.83
CA PRO A 41 -2.73 21.83 3.21
C PRO A 41 -3.92 20.89 3.47
N THR A 42 -3.74 19.86 4.30
CA THR A 42 -4.76 18.86 4.64
C THR A 42 -4.77 18.60 6.15
N LYS A 43 -5.79 17.91 6.66
CA LYS A 43 -5.87 17.60 8.10
C LYS A 43 -4.74 16.67 8.54
N GLY A 44 -4.21 16.90 9.73
CA GLY A 44 -3.25 16.02 10.40
C GLY A 44 -1.79 16.40 10.17
N ALA A 45 -0.92 15.87 11.03
CA ALA A 45 0.51 16.15 11.03
C ALA A 45 1.28 15.21 10.08
N PRO A 46 1.97 15.71 9.03
CA PRO A 46 2.65 14.85 8.06
C PRO A 46 3.65 13.87 8.63
N TYR A 47 4.42 14.26 9.64
CA TYR A 47 5.42 13.39 10.26
C TYR A 47 4.83 12.22 11.06
N LYS A 48 3.52 12.22 11.32
CA LYS A 48 2.86 11.24 12.19
C LYS A 48 1.73 10.48 11.49
N GLU A 49 0.95 11.15 10.65
CA GLU A 49 -0.32 10.63 10.13
C GLU A 49 -0.29 10.29 8.64
N LYS A 50 0.64 10.88 7.88
CA LYS A 50 0.70 10.70 6.42
C LYS A 50 1.61 9.52 6.09
N PRO A 51 1.40 8.82 4.96
CA PRO A 51 2.24 7.67 4.60
C PRO A 51 3.72 8.05 4.57
N HIS A 52 4.53 7.33 5.35
CA HIS A 52 5.98 7.47 5.38
C HIS A 52 6.60 6.67 4.25
N MET A 53 7.24 7.36 3.32
CA MET A 53 8.01 6.80 2.22
C MET A 53 9.49 6.82 2.58
N TYR A 54 10.11 5.66 2.52
CA TYR A 54 11.55 5.49 2.58
C TYR A 54 12.10 5.44 1.16
N VAL A 55 13.18 6.18 0.91
CA VAL A 55 13.81 6.27 -0.43
C VAL A 55 14.94 5.27 -0.64
N THR A 56 15.39 4.62 0.44
CA THR A 56 16.36 3.52 0.39
C THR A 56 15.80 2.26 1.01
N LYS A 57 16.20 1.10 0.46
CA LYS A 57 15.81 -0.20 0.98
C LYS A 57 16.34 -0.41 2.41
N SER A 58 17.57 0.04 2.69
CA SER A 58 18.18 -0.09 4.02
C SER A 58 17.34 0.62 5.10
N SER A 59 16.91 1.85 4.86
CA SER A 59 16.10 2.59 5.84
C SER A 59 14.71 1.97 6.02
N PHE A 60 14.13 1.44 4.95
CA PHE A 60 12.88 0.68 5.05
C PHE A 60 13.04 -0.61 5.86
N ASP A 61 14.21 -1.26 5.79
CA ASP A 61 14.46 -2.50 6.52
C ASP A 61 14.58 -2.30 8.03
N GLU A 62 15.03 -1.11 8.46
CA GLU A 62 15.24 -0.74 9.86
C GLU A 62 13.98 -0.25 10.59
N THR A 63 12.86 -0.04 9.88
CA THR A 63 11.57 0.39 10.45
C THR A 63 10.56 -0.77 10.54
N ASP A 64 9.58 -0.63 11.43
CA ASP A 64 8.44 -1.55 11.57
C ASP A 64 7.20 -1.10 10.78
N GLU A 65 7.21 0.12 10.25
CA GLU A 65 6.11 0.69 9.48
C GLU A 65 6.56 1.61 8.35
N GLY A 66 5.70 1.75 7.33
CA GLY A 66 5.91 2.67 6.21
C GLY A 66 6.01 1.95 4.87
N TYR A 67 6.51 2.67 3.87
CA TYR A 67 6.46 2.25 2.48
C TYR A 67 7.81 2.39 1.78
N TYR A 68 8.08 1.52 0.82
CA TYR A 68 9.24 1.58 -0.06
C TYR A 68 8.84 1.14 -1.47
N LEU A 69 9.21 1.92 -2.48
CA LEU A 69 9.00 1.57 -3.88
C LEU A 69 10.29 1.00 -4.47
N ASP A 70 10.26 -0.26 -4.89
CA ASP A 70 11.27 -0.82 -5.78
C ASP A 70 10.80 -0.67 -7.23
N SER A 71 11.41 0.26 -7.95
CA SER A 71 11.18 0.49 -9.38
C SER A 71 12.36 0.06 -10.27
N LYS A 72 13.46 -0.41 -9.67
CA LYS A 72 14.72 -0.67 -10.39
C LYS A 72 14.92 -2.15 -10.70
N SER A 73 14.34 -3.04 -9.89
CA SER A 73 14.55 -4.49 -9.99
C SER A 73 13.60 -5.22 -10.94
N GLY A 74 12.67 -4.50 -11.59
CA GLY A 74 11.68 -5.09 -12.50
C GLY A 74 10.37 -4.31 -12.49
N GLU A 75 9.26 -5.04 -12.37
CA GLU A 75 7.93 -4.44 -12.24
C GLU A 75 7.84 -3.57 -10.97
N PRO A 76 7.29 -2.35 -11.04
CA PRO A 76 7.18 -1.47 -9.88
C PRO A 76 6.48 -2.18 -8.72
N THR A 77 7.18 -2.30 -7.60
CA THR A 77 6.73 -3.01 -6.42
C THR A 77 6.72 -2.08 -5.22
N LEU A 78 5.53 -1.77 -4.70
CA LEU A 78 5.37 -1.02 -3.47
C LEU A 78 5.31 -2.01 -2.31
N LEU A 79 6.29 -1.93 -1.43
CA LEU A 79 6.31 -2.65 -0.16
C LEU A 79 5.69 -1.77 0.92
N ASN A 80 4.94 -2.38 1.83
CA ASN A 80 4.44 -1.76 3.04
C ASN A 80 4.74 -2.65 4.25
N LYS A 81 5.29 -2.05 5.31
CA LYS A 81 5.28 -2.63 6.64
C LYS A 81 4.16 -1.99 7.46
N ASP A 82 3.40 -2.82 8.17
CA ASP A 82 2.32 -2.41 9.06
C ASP A 82 2.38 -3.29 10.33
N GLY A 83 2.94 -2.75 11.41
CA GLY A 83 3.20 -3.49 12.63
C GLY A 83 4.07 -4.72 12.41
N GLY A 84 5.11 -4.60 11.57
CA GLY A 84 6.03 -5.70 11.22
C GLY A 84 5.49 -6.71 10.20
N LYS A 85 4.21 -6.63 9.80
CA LYS A 85 3.69 -7.44 8.70
C LYS A 85 4.08 -6.82 7.37
N LEU A 86 4.60 -7.64 6.46
CA LEU A 86 4.98 -7.21 5.12
C LEU A 86 3.83 -7.46 4.14
N ILE A 87 3.46 -6.41 3.42
CA ILE A 87 2.48 -6.40 2.34
C ILE A 87 3.18 -5.88 1.08
N SER A 88 2.85 -6.43 -0.08
CA SER A 88 3.34 -5.90 -1.36
C SER A 88 2.22 -5.69 -2.37
N LEU A 89 2.40 -4.68 -3.22
CA LEU A 89 1.60 -4.44 -4.42
C LEU A 89 2.56 -4.32 -5.60
N VAL A 90 2.41 -5.18 -6.60
CA VAL A 90 3.20 -5.15 -7.84
C VAL A 90 2.31 -4.66 -8.99
N ASP A 91 2.78 -3.69 -9.75
CA ASP A 91 2.13 -3.23 -10.99
C ASP A 91 2.57 -4.08 -12.18
N LYS A 92 1.67 -4.95 -12.66
CA LYS A 92 1.87 -5.85 -13.82
C LYS A 92 1.46 -5.19 -15.15
N GLY A 93 1.22 -3.88 -15.16
CA GLY A 93 0.71 -3.14 -16.31
C GLY A 93 -0.83 -3.11 -16.36
N ASN A 94 -1.47 -4.25 -16.64
CA ASN A 94 -2.94 -4.37 -16.74
C ASN A 94 -3.62 -4.90 -15.46
N SER A 95 -2.85 -5.48 -14.56
CA SER A 95 -3.33 -5.98 -13.27
C SER A 95 -2.38 -5.56 -12.15
N TYR A 96 -2.86 -5.66 -10.91
CA TYR A 96 -2.03 -5.62 -9.72
C TYR A 96 -1.91 -7.00 -9.11
N GLN A 97 -0.71 -7.38 -8.67
CA GLN A 97 -0.52 -8.49 -7.75
C GLN A 97 -0.43 -7.92 -6.34
N TYR A 98 -1.39 -8.26 -5.47
CA TYR A 98 -1.42 -7.86 -4.07
C TYR A 98 -1.14 -9.06 -3.18
N GLU A 99 -0.16 -8.93 -2.29
CA GLU A 99 0.33 -10.07 -1.51
C GLU A 99 0.47 -9.74 -0.03
N THR A 100 0.00 -10.65 0.80
CA THR A 100 0.14 -10.64 2.26
C THR A 100 0.69 -11.98 2.74
N ASP A 101 0.82 -12.15 4.05
CA ASP A 101 1.10 -13.43 4.71
C ASP A 101 -0.03 -14.46 4.50
N LEU A 102 -1.25 -14.01 4.26
CA LEU A 102 -2.44 -14.84 4.16
C LEU A 102 -2.77 -15.28 2.74
N LEU A 103 -2.50 -14.45 1.74
CA LEU A 103 -2.89 -14.70 0.36
C LEU A 103 -2.04 -13.93 -0.66
N CYS A 104 -2.21 -14.29 -1.92
CA CYS A 104 -1.83 -13.51 -3.08
C CYS A 104 -3.05 -13.36 -3.99
N LEU A 105 -3.37 -12.11 -4.36
CA LEU A 105 -4.47 -11.75 -5.25
C LEU A 105 -3.92 -11.19 -6.55
N GLU A 106 -4.57 -11.52 -7.65
CA GLU A 106 -4.51 -10.71 -8.86
C GLU A 106 -5.78 -9.86 -8.97
N LEU A 107 -5.60 -8.56 -9.19
CA LEU A 107 -6.67 -7.58 -9.27
C LEU A 107 -6.64 -6.91 -10.64
N ASP A 108 -7.80 -6.77 -11.28
CA ASP A 108 -7.94 -5.93 -12.47
C ASP A 108 -7.61 -4.48 -12.10
N LYS A 109 -6.69 -3.84 -12.84
CA LYS A 109 -6.21 -2.50 -12.49
C LYS A 109 -7.27 -1.41 -12.66
N ALA A 110 -8.23 -1.61 -13.56
CA ALA A 110 -9.23 -0.59 -13.89
C ALA A 110 -10.36 -0.53 -12.86
N ASN A 111 -10.70 -1.66 -12.24
CA ASN A 111 -11.87 -1.76 -11.35
C ASN A 111 -11.64 -2.53 -10.05
N PHE A 112 -10.42 -3.00 -9.78
CA PHE A 112 -10.05 -3.74 -8.57
C PHE A 112 -10.83 -5.04 -8.34
N ARG A 113 -11.50 -5.58 -9.37
CA ARG A 113 -12.12 -6.90 -9.29
C ARG A 113 -11.05 -7.97 -9.17
N VAL A 114 -11.33 -8.94 -8.32
CA VAL A 114 -10.47 -10.11 -8.12
C VAL A 114 -10.49 -10.96 -9.40
N VAL A 115 -9.32 -11.14 -10.00
CA VAL A 115 -9.09 -12.00 -11.17
C VAL A 115 -8.74 -13.41 -10.70
N SER A 116 -7.85 -13.53 -9.72
CA SER A 116 -7.45 -14.81 -9.14
C SER A 116 -7.03 -14.67 -7.69
N VAL A 117 -7.13 -15.77 -6.94
CA VAL A 117 -6.72 -15.85 -5.52
C VAL A 117 -5.90 -17.11 -5.30
N ASN A 118 -4.77 -16.93 -4.62
CA ASN A 118 -3.98 -18.01 -4.04
C ASN A 118 -3.94 -17.83 -2.52
N LEU A 119 -4.54 -18.76 -1.79
CA LEU A 119 -4.52 -18.75 -0.33
C LEU A 119 -3.22 -19.39 0.18
N LYS A 120 -2.52 -18.68 1.07
CA LYS A 120 -1.33 -19.18 1.77
C LYS A 120 -1.67 -19.73 3.15
N SER A 121 -2.76 -19.26 3.73
CA SER A 121 -3.27 -19.68 5.03
C SER A 121 -4.59 -20.44 4.88
N THR A 122 -4.80 -21.45 5.73
CA THR A 122 -6.05 -22.21 5.82
C THR A 122 -7.05 -21.57 6.79
N THR A 123 -6.72 -20.43 7.39
CA THR A 123 -7.60 -19.73 8.33
C THR A 123 -8.76 -19.09 7.57
N SER A 124 -9.98 -19.48 7.94
CA SER A 124 -11.20 -18.81 7.47
C SER A 124 -11.28 -17.41 8.07
N GLN A 125 -11.05 -16.39 7.25
CA GLN A 125 -11.26 -15.00 7.63
C GLN A 125 -11.72 -14.16 6.45
N GLN A 126 -12.44 -13.08 6.76
CA GLN A 126 -12.73 -12.03 5.80
C GLN A 126 -11.47 -11.16 5.64
N ILE A 127 -11.12 -10.84 4.40
CA ILE A 127 -9.98 -9.99 4.08
C ILE A 127 -10.50 -8.84 3.22
N SER A 128 -10.31 -7.60 3.70
CA SER A 128 -10.59 -6.42 2.90
C SER A 128 -9.41 -6.14 1.97
N ILE A 129 -9.73 -5.80 0.72
CA ILE A 129 -8.73 -5.39 -0.29
C ILE A 129 -8.56 -3.86 -0.36
N ARG A 130 -9.20 -3.11 0.54
CA ARG A 130 -9.09 -1.63 0.60
C ARG A 130 -7.64 -1.16 0.63
N LYS A 131 -6.78 -1.85 1.40
CA LYS A 131 -5.35 -1.54 1.49
C LYS A 131 -4.65 -1.62 0.13
N ALA A 132 -5.04 -2.56 -0.75
CA ALA A 132 -4.50 -2.63 -2.11
C ALA A 132 -4.85 -1.38 -2.93
N ALA A 133 -6.08 -0.88 -2.79
CA ALA A 133 -6.50 0.37 -3.43
C ALA A 133 -5.72 1.58 -2.89
N GLU A 134 -5.54 1.68 -1.56
CA GLU A 134 -4.72 2.72 -0.93
C GLU A 134 -3.26 2.68 -1.43
N MET A 135 -2.66 1.48 -1.46
CA MET A 135 -1.31 1.26 -1.96
C MET A 135 -1.15 1.65 -3.43
N SER A 136 -2.17 1.45 -4.27
CA SER A 136 -2.11 1.87 -5.67
C SER A 136 -1.98 3.40 -5.81
N VAL A 137 -2.70 4.16 -5.00
CA VAL A 137 -2.64 5.63 -5.00
C VAL A 137 -1.27 6.10 -4.50
N ILE A 138 -0.75 5.48 -3.44
CA ILE A 138 0.59 5.78 -2.92
C ILE A 138 1.66 5.47 -3.97
N MET A 139 1.55 4.33 -4.67
CA MET A 139 2.48 3.92 -5.71
C MET A 139 2.54 4.96 -6.84
N GLU A 140 1.40 5.47 -7.30
CA GLU A 140 1.38 6.50 -8.36
C GLU A 140 2.09 7.79 -7.94
N GLY A 141 1.99 8.19 -6.68
CA GLY A 141 2.77 9.30 -6.13
C GLY A 141 4.26 8.96 -5.98
N ALA A 142 4.57 7.77 -5.47
CA ALA A 142 5.93 7.31 -5.24
C ALA A 142 6.74 7.16 -6.54
N LYS A 143 6.10 6.75 -7.65
CA LYS A 143 6.72 6.66 -8.98
C LYS A 143 7.22 8.01 -9.51
N GLN A 144 6.70 9.12 -9.00
CA GLN A 144 7.08 10.48 -9.39
C GLN A 144 8.16 11.08 -8.49
N LEU A 145 8.65 10.34 -7.49
CA LEU A 145 9.71 10.82 -6.61
C LEU A 145 11.05 10.83 -7.35
N GLU A 146 11.61 12.01 -7.50
CA GLU A 146 12.97 12.24 -7.97
C GLU A 146 13.82 12.70 -6.78
N TYR A 147 14.93 12.02 -6.55
CA TYR A 147 15.86 12.31 -5.46
C TYR A 147 17.27 11.93 -5.90
N GLU A 148 18.24 12.74 -5.50
CA GLU A 148 19.68 12.58 -5.81
C GLU A 148 20.40 11.77 -4.72
#